data_AF-A0A086JW23-F1
#
_entry.id   AF-A0A086JW23-F1
#
_cell.length_a   1.000
_cell.length_b   1.000
_cell.length_c   1.000
_cell.angle_alpha   90.00
_cell.angle_beta   90.00
_cell.angle_gamma   90.00
#
_symmetry.space_group_name_H-M   'P 1'
#
loop_
_entity.id
_entity.type
_entity.pdbx_description
1 polymer ?
#
loop_
_entity_poly.entity_id
_entity_poly.type
_entity_poly.pdbx_seq_one_letter_code
_entity_poly.pdbx_strand_id
1 'polypeptide(L)'
;RFQTTPLKPLTLASLGRVFCDSSVFASMFDRRYYVLQQRCLLHPLLSLHGRSASEGRVQAPGFQSDADTNAAVKRVVFEVDGVARRAGQRQLLLAILGRDVNKDLALQGLFSDIRIKFEKEFRPRPGFFLEGHVVLADGFFTKHDDCFHVIDLSHPPRWPSSDRLLFGQRSRRAPLGCKRRRTTPSPTDSFTSFLEEEEGLIAGQQASAMFGGLLALSELTALEEWREIEEEREEDQDEEDLRDVLAVLEPEVSDGAATAGGGSETNEKENRSGGEEGRGRRPQGKRDSGKMEVKIQQDRDSPDPMAWIIVTECHFNEREDIELLGEMLATFESQDEYPSGFVFLGSFSSTISGGEDVYSAGFNALFDLLTSRFPLFVSRCHFVFVPGPDDPSFARESLPRLPLTPPFTSDFQQRIEKAVPASKGKIFFTTSPCRLRHFTSSMVFFRHDVFKALSRDALLTGGRNKETEGQTSVDADIVDLLYNTVVGQAHLCPITADHRLLKHRDQSLGLFPMPDLVFLCDKSAPPVIKKDPRNPDEFIFANANASFRKTKSFFIYEMATHQLTKYFVPSSGVAK
;
A
#
# COMPACT_ATOMS: atom_id res chain seq x y z
N ARG A 1 -9.14 -14.75 -1.97
CA ARG A 1 -8.57 -14.90 -0.60
C ARG A 1 -7.48 -13.84 -0.39
N PHE A 2 -7.60 -12.95 0.60
CA PHE A 2 -6.53 -12.01 0.94
C PHE A 2 -5.40 -12.74 1.66
N GLN A 3 -4.17 -12.59 1.18
CA GLN A 3 -2.99 -13.11 1.87
C GLN A 3 -2.33 -11.98 2.65
N THR A 4 -2.19 -12.16 3.96
CA THR A 4 -1.30 -11.31 4.75
C THR A 4 0.13 -11.79 4.53
N THR A 5 1.07 -10.86 4.33
CA THR A 5 2.48 -11.22 4.44
C THR A 5 2.79 -11.29 5.94
N PRO A 6 3.01 -12.49 6.53
CA PRO A 6 3.23 -12.58 7.96
C PRO A 6 4.50 -11.83 8.32
N LEU A 7 4.39 -10.89 9.27
CA LEU A 7 5.58 -10.34 9.90
C LEU A 7 6.30 -11.49 10.60
N LYS A 8 7.56 -11.75 10.23
CA LYS A 8 8.39 -12.69 10.99
C LYS A 8 8.35 -12.27 12.46
N PRO A 9 8.03 -13.19 13.39
CA PRO A 9 7.94 -12.85 14.81
C PRO A 9 9.25 -12.21 15.27
N LEU A 10 9.14 -11.08 15.97
CA LEU A 10 10.28 -10.35 16.49
C LEU A 10 10.95 -11.18 17.58
N THR A 11 12.01 -11.89 17.23
CA THR A 11 12.87 -12.57 18.20
C THR A 11 13.73 -11.55 18.94
N LEU A 12 14.17 -11.82 20.18
CA LEU A 12 15.14 -10.98 20.91
C LEU A 12 16.41 -10.68 20.08
N ALA A 13 16.87 -11.66 19.28
CA ALA A 13 17.98 -11.48 18.34
C ALA A 13 17.67 -10.52 17.17
N SER A 14 16.39 -10.33 16.82
CA SER A 14 15.94 -9.39 15.78
C SER A 14 15.75 -7.97 16.33
N LEU A 15 15.42 -7.85 17.62
CA LEU A 15 15.43 -6.58 18.36
C LEU A 15 16.86 -6.04 18.49
N GLY A 16 17.86 -6.92 18.66
CA GLY A 16 19.28 -6.55 18.61
C GLY A 16 19.74 -5.96 17.26
N ARG A 17 19.00 -6.17 16.17
CA ARG A 17 19.24 -5.57 14.84
C ARG A 17 18.53 -4.23 14.63
N VAL A 18 17.80 -3.72 15.62
CA VAL A 18 17.29 -2.33 15.62
C VAL A 18 18.48 -1.36 15.71
N PHE A 19 19.53 -1.75 16.43
CA PHE A 19 20.83 -1.10 16.38
C PHE A 19 21.53 -1.52 15.08
N CYS A 20 21.73 -0.57 14.19
CA CYS A 20 22.29 -0.80 12.86
C CYS A 20 23.75 -0.33 12.83
N ASP A 21 24.61 -1.10 12.17
CA ASP A 21 25.97 -0.66 11.84
C ASP A 21 25.93 0.51 10.84
N SER A 22 27.03 1.28 10.76
CA SER A 22 27.16 2.42 9.83
C SER A 22 26.95 2.03 8.36
N SER A 23 27.23 0.79 7.98
CA SER A 23 27.00 0.26 6.63
C SER A 23 25.52 0.23 6.23
N VAL A 24 24.61 0.02 7.17
CA VAL A 24 23.16 0.01 6.93
C VAL A 24 22.64 1.42 6.66
N PHE A 25 23.26 2.42 7.28
CA PHE A 25 22.94 3.82 7.05
C PHE A 25 23.29 4.24 5.62
N ALA A 26 24.51 3.93 5.16
CA ALA A 26 24.92 4.19 3.78
C ALA A 26 24.01 3.47 2.77
N SER A 27 23.75 2.17 2.99
CA SER A 27 22.90 1.38 2.10
C SER A 27 21.46 1.92 1.97
N MET A 28 20.91 2.58 3.00
CA MET A 28 19.60 3.23 2.90
C MET A 28 19.62 4.35 1.85
N PHE A 29 20.56 5.29 1.96
CA PHE A 29 20.64 6.43 1.05
C PHE A 29 21.02 6.01 -0.37
N ASP A 30 21.91 5.02 -0.49
CA ASP A 30 22.26 4.41 -1.78
C ASP A 30 21.01 3.87 -2.48
N ARG A 31 20.16 3.13 -1.77
CA ARG A 31 18.91 2.60 -2.33
C ARG A 31 17.96 3.70 -2.76
N ARG A 32 17.78 4.75 -1.95
CA ARG A 32 16.95 5.91 -2.32
C ARG A 32 17.49 6.59 -3.57
N TYR A 33 18.81 6.76 -3.67
CA TYR A 33 19.48 7.30 -4.85
C TYR A 33 19.26 6.44 -6.10
N TYR A 34 19.57 5.15 -6.04
CA TYR A 34 19.45 4.25 -7.19
C TYR A 34 18.02 4.15 -7.72
N VAL A 35 17.00 4.13 -6.85
CA VAL A 35 15.59 4.14 -7.29
C VAL A 35 15.27 5.41 -8.08
N LEU A 36 15.72 6.56 -7.60
CA LEU A 36 15.44 7.86 -8.24
C LEU A 36 16.28 8.10 -9.49
N GLN A 37 17.52 7.60 -9.52
CA GLN A 37 18.37 7.56 -10.71
C GLN A 37 17.73 6.71 -11.81
N GLN A 38 17.26 5.51 -11.49
CA GLN A 38 16.55 4.64 -12.43
C GLN A 38 15.25 5.28 -12.92
N ARG A 39 14.54 6.00 -12.06
CA ARG A 39 13.36 6.77 -12.45
C ARG A 39 13.68 7.87 -13.46
N CYS A 40 14.79 8.60 -13.26
CA CYS A 40 15.27 9.60 -14.21
C CYS A 40 15.72 8.98 -15.54
N LEU A 41 16.35 7.80 -15.50
CA LEU A 41 16.79 7.06 -16.69
C LEU A 41 15.62 6.64 -17.58
N LEU A 42 14.55 6.17 -16.96
CA LEU A 42 13.39 5.71 -17.70
C LEU A 42 12.60 6.90 -18.25
N HIS A 43 12.57 8.04 -17.55
CA HIS A 43 11.71 9.19 -17.84
C HIS A 43 11.79 9.67 -19.31
N PRO A 44 10.67 9.86 -20.04
CA PRO A 44 10.72 10.07 -21.50
C PRO A 44 11.38 11.39 -21.90
N LEU A 45 11.35 12.38 -21.01
CA LEU A 45 11.92 13.72 -21.23
C LEU A 45 13.37 13.86 -20.75
N LEU A 46 13.96 12.83 -20.14
CA LEU A 46 15.32 12.86 -19.59
C LEU A 46 16.21 11.84 -20.30
N SER A 47 17.52 12.09 -20.28
CA SER A 47 18.54 11.14 -20.72
C SER A 47 19.78 11.30 -19.84
N LEU A 48 20.33 10.22 -19.28
CA LEU A 48 21.59 10.31 -18.52
C LEU A 48 22.80 10.35 -19.47
N HIS A 49 23.71 11.28 -19.19
CA HIS A 49 24.99 11.36 -19.88
C HIS A 49 25.85 10.12 -19.56
N GLY A 50 26.45 9.50 -20.58
CA GLY A 50 27.44 8.42 -20.41
C GLY A 50 26.99 6.98 -20.67
N ARG A 51 25.69 6.65 -20.72
CA ARG A 51 25.20 5.28 -21.06
C ARG A 51 24.34 5.18 -22.33
N SER A 52 23.77 6.28 -22.82
CA SER A 52 22.97 6.32 -24.06
C SER A 52 23.72 6.90 -25.27
N ALA A 53 25.01 7.25 -25.10
CA ALA A 53 25.79 7.92 -26.14
C ALA A 53 26.24 7.00 -27.30
N SER A 54 25.97 5.70 -27.23
CA SER A 54 26.28 4.75 -28.31
C SER A 54 25.12 4.47 -29.26
N GLU A 55 23.89 4.92 -28.97
CA GLU A 55 22.73 4.78 -29.86
C GLU A 55 22.04 6.13 -30.05
N GLY A 56 22.60 6.94 -30.94
CA GLY A 56 21.98 8.17 -31.41
C GLY A 56 22.86 9.38 -31.25
N ARG A 57 23.33 9.90 -32.38
CA ARG A 57 24.10 11.14 -32.52
C ARG A 57 23.33 12.32 -31.92
N VAL A 58 23.64 12.71 -30.69
CA VAL A 58 23.14 13.96 -30.09
C VAL A 58 24.22 15.03 -30.27
N GLN A 59 23.93 16.03 -31.10
CA GLN A 59 24.75 17.23 -31.25
C GLN A 59 24.72 18.06 -29.96
N ALA A 60 25.87 18.63 -29.59
CA ALA A 60 25.96 19.70 -28.59
C ALA A 60 25.10 20.91 -29.01
N PRO A 61 24.63 21.76 -28.08
CA PRO A 61 23.72 22.85 -28.41
C PRO A 61 24.45 23.92 -29.23
N GLY A 62 24.34 23.80 -30.55
CA GLY A 62 24.61 24.84 -31.53
C GLY A 62 23.28 25.45 -31.97
N PHE A 63 23.21 26.77 -31.91
CA PHE A 63 22.08 27.61 -32.29
C PHE A 63 21.69 27.39 -33.76
N GLN A 64 20.47 26.91 -34.06
CA GLN A 64 19.83 27.04 -35.37
C GLN A 64 18.30 27.20 -35.26
N SER A 65 17.80 27.99 -36.20
CA SER A 65 16.50 28.64 -36.30
C SER A 65 15.33 27.74 -36.75
N ASP A 66 14.13 28.12 -36.30
CA ASP A 66 12.79 27.90 -36.85
C ASP A 66 12.64 26.99 -38.09
N ALA A 67 12.07 25.80 -37.88
CA ALA A 67 11.01 25.19 -38.71
C ALA A 67 10.61 23.81 -38.13
N ASP A 68 9.35 23.69 -37.70
CA ASP A 68 8.53 22.48 -37.48
C ASP A 68 9.22 21.13 -37.20
N THR A 69 9.17 20.68 -35.93
CA THR A 69 8.64 19.36 -35.53
C THR A 69 8.61 19.24 -34.00
N ASN A 70 7.46 18.89 -33.45
CA ASN A 70 7.11 18.87 -32.03
C ASN A 70 7.71 17.63 -31.30
N ALA A 71 9.01 17.38 -31.45
CA ALA A 71 9.73 16.37 -30.68
C ALA A 71 10.22 17.00 -29.38
N ALA A 72 9.67 16.59 -28.24
CA ALA A 72 10.10 17.08 -26.94
C ALA A 72 11.61 16.86 -26.76
N VAL A 73 12.39 17.95 -26.74
CA VAL A 73 13.84 17.91 -26.59
C VAL A 73 14.17 17.26 -25.25
N LYS A 74 14.72 16.03 -25.28
CA LYS A 74 15.16 15.34 -24.06
C LYS A 74 16.26 16.16 -23.39
N ARG A 75 16.09 16.47 -22.11
CA ARG A 75 17.14 17.13 -21.33
C ARG A 75 18.18 16.08 -20.92
N VAL A 76 19.45 16.44 -21.10
CA VAL A 76 20.57 15.61 -20.64
C VAL A 76 20.81 15.90 -19.16
N VAL A 77 20.75 14.85 -18.35
CA VAL A 77 21.03 14.87 -16.92
C VAL A 77 22.42 14.28 -16.71
N PHE A 78 23.24 14.96 -15.92
CA PHE A 78 24.59 14.54 -15.57
C PHE A 78 24.58 14.06 -14.12
N GLU A 79 25.34 13.01 -13.84
CA GLU A 79 25.69 12.67 -12.46
C GLU A 79 26.79 13.62 -12.00
N VAL A 80 26.83 13.87 -10.69
CA VAL A 80 27.84 14.73 -10.07
C VAL A 80 29.26 14.26 -10.45
N ASP A 81 29.49 12.95 -10.45
CA ASP A 81 30.80 12.35 -10.74
C ASP A 81 31.23 12.49 -12.21
N GLY A 82 30.27 12.67 -13.12
CA GLY A 82 30.50 12.81 -14.57
C GLY A 82 30.43 14.24 -15.09
N VAL A 83 30.31 15.24 -14.21
CA VAL A 83 30.05 16.62 -14.62
C VAL A 83 31.30 17.28 -15.22
N ALA A 84 31.10 18.03 -16.31
CA ALA A 84 32.16 18.86 -16.87
C ALA A 84 32.24 20.20 -16.11
N ARG A 85 33.37 20.49 -15.46
CA ARG A 85 33.61 21.76 -14.75
C ARG A 85 33.93 22.95 -15.68
N ARG A 86 33.32 22.98 -16.87
CA ARG A 86 33.51 24.07 -17.83
C ARG A 86 32.67 25.27 -17.43
N ALA A 87 33.32 26.43 -17.33
CA ALA A 87 32.65 27.63 -16.90
C ALA A 87 31.60 28.11 -17.92
N GLY A 88 30.45 28.55 -17.41
CA GLY A 88 29.35 29.13 -18.19
C GLY A 88 28.47 28.14 -18.95
N GLN A 89 28.77 26.83 -18.90
CA GLN A 89 27.91 25.81 -19.51
C GLN A 89 26.82 25.38 -18.52
N ARG A 90 25.56 25.63 -18.87
CA ARG A 90 24.40 25.18 -18.12
C ARG A 90 24.28 23.66 -18.17
N GLN A 91 24.15 23.02 -17.02
CA GLN A 91 24.08 21.58 -16.83
C GLN A 91 23.02 21.24 -15.79
N LEU A 92 22.32 20.13 -16.00
CA LEU A 92 21.32 19.60 -15.08
C LEU A 92 21.92 18.40 -14.34
N LEU A 93 22.10 18.53 -13.03
CA LEU A 93 22.76 17.51 -12.20
C LEU A 93 21.74 16.70 -11.41
N LEU A 94 21.89 15.37 -11.43
CA LEU A 94 21.24 14.46 -10.48
C LEU A 94 22.19 14.22 -9.31
N ALA A 95 21.78 14.64 -8.11
CA ALA A 95 22.65 14.65 -6.94
C ALA A 95 21.88 14.41 -5.65
N ILE A 96 22.60 14.09 -4.59
CA ILE A 96 22.08 14.07 -3.22
C ILE A 96 22.38 15.43 -2.58
N LEU A 97 21.37 16.11 -2.02
CA LEU A 97 21.57 17.34 -1.28
C LEU A 97 22.20 17.01 0.07
N GLY A 98 23.38 17.54 0.36
CA GLY A 98 24.10 17.22 1.58
C GLY A 98 25.05 18.33 2.00
N ARG A 99 26.09 17.94 2.74
CA ARG A 99 27.14 18.85 3.19
C ARG A 99 28.51 18.27 2.92
N ASP A 100 29.42 19.13 2.51
CA ASP A 100 30.85 18.81 2.40
C ASP A 100 31.47 18.62 3.80
N VAL A 101 32.72 18.15 3.85
CA VAL A 101 33.55 17.99 5.05
C VAL A 101 33.60 19.27 5.89
N ASN A 102 33.54 20.43 5.23
CA ASN A 102 33.53 21.75 5.85
C ASN A 102 32.16 22.17 6.42
N LYS A 103 31.14 21.31 6.30
CA LYS A 103 29.72 21.56 6.66
C LYS A 103 28.99 22.59 5.79
N ASP A 104 29.62 23.01 4.70
CA ASP A 104 29.01 23.83 3.66
C ASP A 104 28.04 22.99 2.82
N LEU A 105 26.99 23.63 2.28
CA LEU A 105 26.04 22.94 1.40
C LEU A 105 26.75 22.44 0.13
N ALA A 106 26.49 21.17 -0.19
CA ALA A 106 27.07 20.51 -1.35
C ALA A 106 26.07 19.57 -2.02
N LEU A 107 26.28 19.35 -3.32
CA LEU A 107 25.68 18.27 -4.08
C LEU A 107 26.64 17.09 -4.05
N GLN A 108 26.19 16.00 -3.45
CA GLN A 108 26.96 14.78 -3.27
C GLN A 108 26.62 13.80 -4.40
N GLY A 109 27.67 13.29 -5.04
CA GLY A 109 27.65 12.14 -5.94
C GLY A 109 27.92 10.84 -5.18
N LEU A 110 28.29 9.79 -5.91
CA LEU A 110 28.74 8.54 -5.30
C LEU A 110 30.22 8.62 -4.90
N PHE A 111 31.01 9.40 -5.64
CA PHE A 111 32.46 9.51 -5.44
C PHE A 111 32.96 10.93 -5.22
N SER A 112 32.17 11.95 -5.56
CA SER A 112 32.58 13.35 -5.51
C SER A 112 31.50 14.27 -4.96
N ASP A 113 31.93 15.30 -4.24
CA ASP A 113 31.07 16.34 -3.69
C ASP A 113 31.39 17.68 -4.36
N ILE A 114 30.34 18.45 -4.66
CA ILE A 114 30.45 19.75 -5.31
C ILE A 114 29.74 20.80 -4.47
N ARG A 115 30.49 21.79 -3.98
CA ARG A 115 29.94 22.90 -3.20
C ARG A 115 28.99 23.74 -4.05
N ILE A 116 27.87 24.14 -3.46
CA ILE A 116 26.85 24.93 -4.15
C ILE A 116 26.75 26.35 -3.63
N LYS A 117 26.39 27.25 -4.55
CA LYS A 117 25.93 28.61 -4.27
C LYS A 117 24.62 28.85 -5.01
N PHE A 118 23.74 29.62 -4.40
CA PHE A 118 22.46 29.99 -5.01
C PHE A 118 22.59 31.33 -5.72
N GLU A 119 22.16 31.38 -6.98
CA GLU A 119 22.11 32.64 -7.74
C GLU A 119 21.01 33.57 -7.23
N LYS A 120 21.10 34.86 -7.55
CA LYS A 120 20.10 35.85 -7.09
C LYS A 120 18.67 35.55 -7.57
N GLU A 121 18.55 34.88 -8.72
CA GLU A 121 17.29 34.48 -9.33
C GLU A 121 16.83 33.08 -8.89
N PHE A 122 17.55 32.43 -7.98
CA PHE A 122 17.25 31.10 -7.50
C PHE A 122 15.84 31.03 -6.89
N ARG A 123 15.00 30.19 -7.48
CA ARG A 123 13.65 29.88 -6.98
C ARG A 123 13.45 28.36 -7.03
N PRO A 124 13.52 27.65 -5.90
CA PRO A 124 13.29 26.22 -5.89
C PRO A 124 11.85 25.90 -6.29
N ARG A 125 11.67 24.79 -7.00
CA ARG A 125 10.35 24.25 -7.36
C ARG A 125 9.58 23.82 -6.10
N PRO A 126 8.24 23.74 -6.14
CA PRO A 126 7.44 23.31 -4.99
C PRO A 126 7.94 21.97 -4.41
N GLY A 127 8.24 21.95 -3.12
CA GLY A 127 8.75 20.80 -2.39
C GLY A 127 9.54 21.20 -1.14
N PHE A 128 9.71 20.26 -0.22
CA PHE A 128 10.64 20.34 0.90
C PHE A 128 11.97 19.72 0.49
N PHE A 129 13.07 20.45 0.63
CA PHE A 129 14.41 19.95 0.33
C PHE A 129 15.17 19.75 1.64
N LEU A 130 15.50 18.50 1.94
CA LEU A 130 16.20 18.08 3.15
C LEU A 130 17.58 17.50 2.78
N GLU A 131 18.45 17.38 3.78
CA GLU A 131 19.70 16.62 3.61
C GLU A 131 19.38 15.14 3.29
N GLY A 132 20.14 14.55 2.38
CA GLY A 132 19.91 13.20 1.87
C GLY A 132 18.79 13.09 0.83
N HIS A 133 18.14 14.20 0.43
CA HIS A 133 17.20 14.18 -0.70
C HIS A 133 17.93 14.08 -2.02
N VAL A 134 17.36 13.29 -2.94
CA VAL A 134 17.83 13.26 -4.32
C VAL A 134 17.14 14.36 -5.09
N VAL A 135 17.91 15.22 -5.73
CA VAL A 135 17.45 16.44 -6.38
C VAL A 135 18.00 16.55 -7.80
N LEU A 136 17.27 17.28 -8.64
CA LEU A 136 17.72 17.77 -9.92
C LEU A 136 18.09 19.25 -9.76
N ALA A 137 19.37 19.55 -9.86
CA ALA A 137 19.92 20.90 -9.74
C ALA A 137 20.34 21.43 -11.11
N ASP A 138 19.73 22.51 -11.56
CA ASP A 138 20.06 23.17 -12.82
C ASP A 138 20.95 24.38 -12.53
N GLY A 139 22.09 24.49 -13.22
CA GLY A 139 23.08 25.50 -12.91
C GLY A 139 24.30 25.45 -13.80
N PHE A 140 25.36 26.18 -13.41
CA PHE A 140 26.62 26.25 -14.15
C PHE A 140 27.81 26.48 -13.20
N PHE A 141 29.02 26.19 -13.68
CA PHE A 141 30.27 26.56 -12.98
C PHE A 141 30.71 27.97 -13.40
N THR A 142 31.30 28.74 -12.49
CA THR A 142 31.96 30.01 -12.87
C THR A 142 33.46 29.82 -13.04
N LYS A 143 34.14 30.81 -13.62
CA LYS A 143 35.61 30.82 -13.74
C LYS A 143 36.31 31.19 -12.43
N HIS A 144 35.59 31.84 -11.52
CA HIS A 144 36.17 32.50 -10.35
C HIS A 144 36.05 31.66 -9.07
N ASP A 145 35.13 30.70 -9.04
CA ASP A 145 35.01 29.72 -7.97
C ASP A 145 34.75 28.31 -8.49
N ASP A 146 35.24 27.32 -7.75
CA ASP A 146 34.97 25.90 -7.98
C ASP A 146 33.64 25.50 -7.29
N CYS A 147 32.62 26.34 -7.46
CA CYS A 147 31.29 26.14 -6.92
C CYS A 147 30.28 26.01 -8.07
N PHE A 148 29.28 25.17 -7.86
CA PHE A 148 28.16 25.07 -8.79
C PHE A 148 27.08 26.10 -8.41
N HIS A 149 26.80 27.01 -9.33
CA HIS A 149 25.81 28.08 -9.15
C HIS A 149 24.44 27.57 -9.58
N VAL A 150 23.57 27.35 -8.62
CA VAL A 150 22.23 26.76 -8.80
C VAL A 150 21.24 27.86 -9.17
N ILE A 151 20.59 27.66 -10.31
CA ILE A 151 19.50 28.51 -10.84
C ILE A 151 18.14 27.93 -10.43
N ASP A 152 17.97 26.62 -10.56
CA ASP A 152 16.72 25.91 -10.25
C ASP A 152 17.01 24.60 -9.51
N LEU A 153 16.12 24.24 -8.60
CA LEU A 153 16.22 23.02 -7.79
C LEU A 153 14.84 22.35 -7.75
N SER A 154 14.81 21.07 -8.10
CA SER A 154 13.57 20.31 -8.21
C SER A 154 13.72 18.87 -7.74
N HIS A 155 12.64 18.26 -7.29
CA HIS A 155 12.62 16.81 -7.12
C HIS A 155 12.53 16.11 -8.48
N PRO A 156 13.10 14.90 -8.62
CA PRO A 156 12.99 14.19 -9.87
C PRO A 156 11.51 13.89 -10.22
N PRO A 157 11.16 13.80 -11.52
CA PRO A 157 9.78 13.64 -11.95
C PRO A 157 9.24 12.24 -11.62
N ARG A 158 7.92 12.14 -11.42
CA ARG A 158 7.20 10.86 -11.30
C ARG A 158 7.38 10.04 -12.59
N TRP A 159 7.49 8.72 -12.43
CA TRP A 159 7.39 7.77 -13.53
C TRP A 159 5.94 7.25 -13.63
N PRO A 160 5.31 7.28 -14.82
CA PRO A 160 3.95 6.77 -15.02
C PRO A 160 3.76 5.31 -14.58
N SER A 161 2.61 5.00 -13.97
CA SER A 161 2.29 3.65 -13.48
C SER A 161 1.97 2.67 -14.61
N SER A 162 1.54 3.16 -15.78
CA SER A 162 1.20 2.34 -16.95
C SER A 162 2.37 1.48 -17.46
N ASP A 163 3.61 1.85 -17.13
CA ASP A 163 4.83 1.14 -17.51
C ASP A 163 5.31 0.11 -16.47
N ARG A 164 4.48 -0.25 -15.46
CA ARG A 164 4.75 -1.35 -14.51
C ARG A 164 5.13 -2.67 -15.23
N LEU A 165 4.63 -2.87 -16.46
CA LEU A 165 4.90 -4.04 -17.31
C LEU A 165 6.31 -4.08 -17.92
N LEU A 166 7.02 -2.95 -18.03
CA LEU A 166 8.37 -2.91 -18.59
C LEU A 166 9.40 -3.64 -17.72
N PHE A 167 9.20 -3.66 -16.40
CA PHE A 167 10.04 -4.43 -15.47
C PHE A 167 9.85 -5.95 -15.65
N GLY A 168 8.71 -6.39 -16.19
CA GLY A 168 8.44 -7.81 -16.49
C GLY A 168 9.02 -8.26 -17.84
N GLN A 169 9.08 -7.38 -18.85
CA GLN A 169 9.46 -7.78 -20.22
C GLN A 169 10.96 -7.87 -20.47
N ARG A 170 11.81 -7.08 -19.78
CA ARG A 170 13.27 -7.14 -19.96
C ARG A 170 13.89 -8.47 -19.49
N SER A 171 13.23 -9.19 -18.58
CA SER A 171 13.65 -10.52 -18.12
C SER A 171 13.54 -11.62 -19.20
N ARG A 172 12.80 -11.40 -20.30
CA ARG A 172 12.62 -12.40 -21.38
C ARG A 172 13.74 -12.43 -22.43
N ARG A 173 14.68 -11.48 -22.44
CA ARG A 173 15.87 -11.55 -23.31
C ARG A 173 17.04 -12.18 -22.57
N ALA A 174 16.91 -13.48 -22.27
CA ALA A 174 18.09 -14.30 -21.99
C ALA A 174 18.98 -14.33 -23.26
N PRO A 175 20.32 -14.21 -23.13
CA PRO A 175 21.19 -14.37 -24.27
C PRO A 175 21.15 -15.84 -24.72
N LEU A 176 20.66 -16.07 -25.94
CA LEU A 176 20.79 -17.35 -26.61
C LEU A 176 22.29 -17.64 -26.80
N GLY A 177 22.77 -18.63 -26.03
CA GLY A 177 23.97 -19.39 -26.37
C GLY A 177 25.27 -18.92 -25.73
N CYS A 178 25.60 -19.50 -24.57
CA CYS A 178 26.99 -19.81 -24.28
C CYS A 178 27.08 -21.18 -23.58
N LYS A 179 27.76 -22.13 -24.23
CA LYS A 179 27.95 -23.50 -23.75
C LYS A 179 28.72 -23.47 -22.43
N ARG A 180 28.08 -23.92 -21.34
CA ARG A 180 28.74 -24.20 -20.05
C ARG A 180 29.81 -25.28 -20.23
N ARG A 181 31.08 -24.89 -20.16
CA ARG A 181 32.20 -25.81 -19.97
C ARG A 181 32.39 -26.01 -18.46
N ARG A 182 32.20 -27.23 -17.97
CA ARG A 182 32.43 -27.62 -16.57
C ARG A 182 33.93 -27.60 -16.27
N THR A 183 34.35 -26.81 -15.29
CA THR A 183 35.59 -27.04 -14.53
C THR A 183 35.32 -26.84 -13.05
N THR A 184 35.79 -27.79 -12.24
CA THR A 184 35.70 -27.88 -10.78
C THR A 184 36.53 -26.79 -10.09
N PRO A 185 36.13 -26.25 -8.92
CA PRO A 185 36.88 -25.19 -8.26
C PRO A 185 37.99 -25.76 -7.34
N SER A 186 39.18 -25.16 -7.39
CA SER A 186 40.21 -25.25 -6.35
C SER A 186 40.22 -23.96 -5.51
N PRO A 187 40.60 -24.03 -4.22
CA PRO A 187 40.38 -22.93 -3.27
C PRO A 187 41.63 -22.07 -3.12
N THR A 188 41.88 -21.17 -4.06
CA THR A 188 42.76 -20.00 -3.88
C THR A 188 42.48 -19.03 -5.02
N ASP A 189 41.73 -17.97 -4.75
CA ASP A 189 42.06 -16.62 -5.23
C ASP A 189 41.03 -15.62 -4.70
N SER A 190 41.50 -14.86 -3.72
CA SER A 190 40.92 -13.64 -3.22
C SER A 190 41.17 -12.49 -4.20
N PHE A 191 40.17 -11.61 -4.32
CA PHE A 191 40.35 -10.18 -4.60
C PHE A 191 40.33 -9.66 -6.05
N THR A 192 39.62 -10.24 -7.03
CA THR A 192 39.38 -9.56 -8.34
C THR A 192 38.11 -9.99 -9.12
N SER A 193 36.93 -10.14 -8.50
CA SER A 193 35.71 -10.49 -9.28
C SER A 193 34.46 -9.62 -8.99
N PHE A 194 34.62 -8.40 -8.47
CA PHE A 194 33.48 -7.57 -8.04
C PHE A 194 32.95 -6.57 -9.09
N LEU A 195 33.33 -6.66 -10.38
CA LEU A 195 33.00 -5.62 -11.37
C LEU A 195 32.35 -6.08 -12.68
N GLU A 196 31.93 -7.34 -12.82
CA GLU A 196 31.18 -7.78 -14.01
C GLU A 196 30.01 -8.66 -13.61
N GLU A 197 28.92 -8.05 -13.11
CA GLU A 197 27.54 -8.59 -13.12
C GLU A 197 26.60 -7.61 -12.37
N GLU A 198 26.58 -6.32 -12.75
CA GLU A 198 25.48 -5.41 -12.37
C GLU A 198 24.36 -5.47 -13.42
N GLU A 199 23.58 -6.56 -13.40
CA GLU A 199 22.15 -6.41 -13.75
C GLU A 199 21.53 -5.54 -12.66
N GLY A 200 21.11 -4.32 -13.03
CA GLY A 200 20.62 -3.32 -12.08
C GLY A 200 19.60 -3.91 -11.09
N LEU A 201 19.64 -3.47 -9.83
CA LEU A 201 18.81 -3.93 -8.71
C LEU A 201 17.29 -4.07 -8.98
N ILE A 202 16.80 -3.47 -10.06
CA ILE A 202 15.39 -3.48 -10.49
C ILE A 202 15.15 -4.39 -11.72
N ALA A 203 16.18 -4.72 -12.51
CA ALA A 203 16.08 -5.54 -13.71
C ALA A 203 15.79 -7.03 -13.41
N GLY A 204 16.16 -7.51 -12.22
CA GLY A 204 15.94 -8.89 -11.79
C GLY A 204 14.66 -9.13 -10.96
N GLN A 205 13.88 -8.09 -10.62
CA GLN A 205 12.73 -8.22 -9.72
C GLN A 205 11.41 -7.83 -10.40
N GLN A 206 10.47 -8.77 -10.48
CA GLN A 206 9.13 -8.52 -11.02
C GLN A 206 8.41 -7.43 -10.20
N ALA A 207 7.80 -6.45 -10.88
CA ALA A 207 7.05 -5.36 -10.24
C ALA A 207 5.91 -5.85 -9.32
N SER A 208 5.34 -7.03 -9.60
CA SER A 208 4.35 -7.71 -8.77
C SER A 208 4.92 -8.19 -7.41
N ALA A 209 6.21 -8.54 -7.35
CA ALA A 209 6.88 -8.99 -6.13
C ALA A 209 7.33 -7.82 -5.23
N MET A 210 7.49 -6.62 -5.78
CA MET A 210 7.98 -5.43 -5.05
C MET A 210 6.95 -4.78 -4.11
N PHE A 211 5.66 -5.09 -4.28
CA PHE A 211 4.59 -4.58 -3.40
C PHE A 211 4.37 -5.45 -2.14
N GLY A 212 4.88 -6.70 -2.14
CA GLY A 212 4.65 -7.71 -1.10
C GLY A 212 3.29 -8.39 -1.25
N GLY A 213 3.23 -9.73 -1.11
CA GLY A 213 1.98 -10.51 -1.07
C GLY A 213 1.65 -11.44 -2.25
N LEU A 214 2.64 -11.82 -3.08
CA LEU A 214 2.72 -12.96 -4.04
C LEU A 214 1.59 -13.18 -5.07
N LEU A 215 1.99 -13.24 -6.35
CA LEU A 215 1.90 -14.40 -7.26
C LEU A 215 2.83 -14.10 -8.45
N ALA A 216 3.67 -15.05 -8.87
CA ALA A 216 4.39 -14.98 -10.13
C ALA A 216 3.39 -15.00 -11.30
N LEU A 217 3.77 -14.47 -12.46
CA LEU A 217 2.92 -14.49 -13.66
C LEU A 217 2.46 -15.92 -14.04
N SER A 218 3.29 -16.93 -13.74
CA SER A 218 2.96 -18.35 -13.86
C SER A 218 1.88 -18.83 -12.90
N GLU A 219 1.74 -18.16 -11.76
CA GLU A 219 0.73 -18.51 -10.75
C GLU A 219 -0.57 -17.72 -10.95
N LEU A 220 -0.53 -16.60 -11.70
CA LEU A 220 -1.72 -15.94 -12.23
C LEU A 220 -2.33 -16.73 -13.39
N THR A 221 -1.50 -17.22 -14.32
CA THR A 221 -1.95 -18.17 -15.34
C THR A 221 -2.40 -19.48 -14.71
N ALA A 222 -1.71 -19.97 -13.67
CA ALA A 222 -2.20 -21.16 -12.94
C ALA A 222 -3.47 -20.89 -12.14
N LEU A 223 -3.79 -19.64 -11.77
CA LEU A 223 -5.06 -19.27 -11.14
C LEU A 223 -6.18 -19.09 -12.16
N GLU A 224 -5.87 -18.62 -13.36
CA GLU A 224 -6.79 -18.65 -14.51
C GLU A 224 -7.09 -20.10 -14.89
N GLU A 225 -6.06 -20.94 -15.05
CA GLU A 225 -6.19 -22.38 -15.29
C GLU A 225 -6.89 -23.09 -14.13
N TRP A 226 -6.61 -22.73 -12.86
CA TRP A 226 -7.31 -23.33 -11.71
C TRP A 226 -8.76 -22.87 -11.60
N ARG A 227 -9.08 -21.64 -12.04
CA ARG A 227 -10.45 -21.13 -12.14
C ARG A 227 -11.21 -21.85 -13.25
N GLU A 228 -10.58 -22.07 -14.40
CA GLU A 228 -11.14 -22.88 -15.49
C GLU A 228 -11.34 -24.34 -15.03
N ILE A 229 -10.40 -24.93 -14.31
CA ILE A 229 -10.54 -26.30 -13.74
C ILE A 229 -11.60 -26.37 -12.65
N GLU A 230 -11.77 -25.33 -11.83
CA GLU A 230 -12.81 -25.29 -10.79
C GLU A 230 -14.21 -25.03 -11.39
N GLU A 231 -14.30 -24.23 -12.46
CA GLU A 231 -15.50 -24.09 -13.30
C GLU A 231 -15.86 -25.42 -13.99
N GLU A 232 -14.90 -26.10 -14.62
CA GLU A 232 -15.09 -27.44 -15.21
C GLU A 232 -15.49 -28.49 -14.16
N ARG A 233 -14.95 -28.41 -12.93
CA ARG A 233 -15.27 -29.34 -11.84
C ARG A 233 -16.62 -29.08 -11.19
N GLU A 234 -17.07 -27.81 -11.15
CA GLU A 234 -18.44 -27.47 -10.75
C GLU A 234 -19.43 -27.90 -11.85
N GLU A 235 -19.10 -27.73 -13.14
CA GLU A 235 -19.91 -28.25 -14.27
C GLU A 235 -20.02 -29.79 -14.27
N ASP A 236 -18.93 -30.50 -13.99
CA ASP A 236 -18.90 -31.97 -13.87
C ASP A 236 -19.70 -32.46 -12.65
N GLN A 237 -19.66 -31.73 -11.53
CA GLN A 237 -20.47 -32.04 -10.33
C GLN A 237 -21.95 -31.78 -10.56
N ASP A 238 -22.30 -30.72 -11.28
CA ASP A 238 -23.68 -30.44 -11.67
C ASP A 238 -24.18 -31.49 -12.69
N GLU A 239 -23.33 -32.00 -13.61
CA GLU A 239 -23.67 -33.13 -14.50
C GLU A 239 -23.81 -34.47 -13.75
N GLU A 240 -22.95 -34.77 -12.78
CA GLU A 240 -23.08 -35.96 -11.91
C GLU A 240 -24.36 -35.90 -11.07
N ASP A 241 -24.66 -34.75 -10.46
CA ASP A 241 -25.89 -34.54 -9.69
C ASP A 241 -27.14 -34.59 -10.59
N LEU A 242 -27.07 -34.07 -11.83
CA LEU A 242 -28.14 -34.22 -12.83
C LEU A 242 -28.34 -35.68 -13.26
N ARG A 243 -27.26 -36.47 -13.41
CA ARG A 243 -27.32 -37.90 -13.73
C ARG A 243 -27.85 -38.73 -12.57
N ASP A 244 -27.48 -38.42 -11.33
CA ASP A 244 -28.00 -39.08 -10.14
C ASP A 244 -29.49 -38.74 -9.91
N VAL A 245 -29.92 -37.52 -10.22
CA VAL A 245 -31.33 -37.13 -10.19
C VAL A 245 -32.12 -37.78 -11.34
N LEU A 246 -31.55 -37.94 -12.53
CA LEU A 246 -32.16 -38.66 -13.66
C LEU A 246 -32.23 -40.18 -13.42
N ALA A 247 -31.24 -40.78 -12.75
CA ALA A 247 -31.23 -42.20 -12.37
C ALA A 247 -32.28 -42.53 -11.30
N VAL A 248 -32.68 -41.54 -10.48
CA VAL A 248 -33.78 -41.67 -9.50
C VAL A 248 -35.16 -41.54 -10.16
N LEU A 249 -35.24 -41.08 -11.42
CA LEU A 249 -36.50 -40.80 -12.13
C LEU A 249 -36.90 -41.85 -13.19
N GLU A 250 -36.13 -42.92 -13.38
CA GLU A 250 -36.58 -44.06 -14.20
C GLU A 250 -37.43 -45.05 -13.38
N PRO A 251 -38.69 -45.32 -13.77
CA PRO A 251 -39.50 -46.33 -13.09
C PRO A 251 -39.15 -47.72 -13.63
N GLU A 252 -38.45 -48.52 -12.84
CA GLU A 252 -38.29 -49.96 -13.10
C GLU A 252 -39.66 -50.65 -13.01
N VAL A 253 -40.21 -51.02 -14.19
CA VAL A 253 -41.35 -51.90 -14.35
C VAL A 253 -40.90 -53.33 -14.07
N SER A 254 -41.65 -54.04 -13.22
CA SER A 254 -41.39 -55.41 -12.81
C SER A 254 -41.42 -56.42 -13.97
N ASP A 255 -40.52 -57.41 -13.93
CA ASP A 255 -40.90 -58.80 -14.21
C ASP A 255 -39.97 -59.79 -13.50
N GLY A 256 -40.56 -60.83 -12.90
CA GLY A 256 -39.90 -61.72 -11.94
C GLY A 256 -39.32 -63.01 -12.51
N ALA A 257 -38.50 -63.69 -11.70
CA ALA A 257 -38.41 -65.16 -11.65
C ALA A 257 -37.57 -65.65 -10.45
N ALA A 258 -38.10 -66.69 -9.81
CA ALA A 258 -37.60 -67.56 -8.73
C ALA A 258 -36.07 -67.79 -8.62
N THR A 259 -35.54 -67.94 -7.40
CA THR A 259 -35.27 -69.25 -6.73
C THR A 259 -34.47 -69.12 -5.42
N ALA A 260 -34.96 -69.84 -4.39
CA ALA A 260 -34.27 -70.59 -3.34
C ALA A 260 -33.11 -70.00 -2.49
N GLY A 261 -33.29 -70.06 -1.16
CA GLY A 261 -32.31 -70.74 -0.28
C GLY A 261 -31.89 -70.03 1.02
N GLY A 262 -32.28 -70.62 2.16
CA GLY A 262 -31.59 -70.55 3.47
C GLY A 262 -31.82 -69.27 4.27
N GLY A 263 -32.52 -69.28 5.42
CA GLY A 263 -32.02 -69.79 6.71
C GLY A 263 -31.26 -68.64 7.41
N SER A 264 -31.48 -68.22 8.64
CA SER A 264 -32.13 -68.78 9.83
C SER A 264 -32.48 -67.60 10.76
N GLU A 265 -33.58 -67.76 11.53
CA GLU A 265 -33.67 -67.54 12.99
C GLU A 265 -33.11 -66.22 13.59
N THR A 266 -33.78 -65.47 14.46
CA THR A 266 -34.81 -65.83 15.45
C THR A 266 -35.30 -64.55 16.14
N ASN A 267 -36.60 -64.54 16.50
CA ASN A 267 -37.23 -64.12 17.76
C ASN A 267 -36.96 -62.71 18.32
N GLU A 268 -37.92 -61.96 18.89
CA GLU A 268 -39.27 -62.20 19.42
C GLU A 268 -39.91 -60.78 19.57
N LYS A 269 -41.18 -60.54 19.19
CA LYS A 269 -42.38 -60.51 20.08
C LYS A 269 -42.16 -59.67 21.36
N GLU A 270 -42.99 -58.72 21.77
CA GLU A 270 -44.46 -58.54 21.77
C GLU A 270 -44.73 -57.05 22.11
N ASN A 271 -45.62 -56.31 21.44
CA ASN A 271 -47.08 -56.29 21.48
C ASN A 271 -47.74 -55.59 22.71
N ARG A 272 -48.58 -54.58 22.41
CA ARG A 272 -49.76 -54.06 23.17
C ARG A 272 -49.48 -53.25 24.46
N SER A 273 -50.28 -52.27 24.90
CA SER A 273 -51.47 -51.53 24.41
C SER A 273 -51.94 -50.58 25.53
N GLY A 274 -52.46 -49.38 25.20
CA GLY A 274 -53.34 -48.53 26.06
C GLY A 274 -52.64 -47.85 27.25
N GLY A 275 -52.97 -46.63 27.70
CA GLY A 275 -54.08 -45.71 27.49
C GLY A 275 -54.32 -44.99 28.83
N GLU A 276 -54.24 -43.64 28.83
CA GLU A 276 -54.72 -42.66 29.85
C GLU A 276 -54.22 -42.81 31.32
N GLU A 277 -53.97 -41.80 32.17
CA GLU A 277 -54.30 -40.38 32.25
C GLU A 277 -53.40 -39.72 33.34
N GLY A 278 -53.06 -38.43 33.17
CA GLY A 278 -52.90 -37.39 34.20
C GLY A 278 -51.96 -37.54 35.41
N ARG A 279 -50.87 -36.73 35.45
CA ARG A 279 -50.49 -35.90 36.62
C ARG A 279 -49.32 -34.96 36.29
N GLY A 280 -49.56 -33.65 36.42
CA GLY A 280 -48.62 -32.59 36.04
C GLY A 280 -47.40 -32.44 36.97
N ARG A 281 -46.28 -32.00 36.38
CA ARG A 281 -45.14 -31.36 37.05
C ARG A 281 -44.42 -30.41 36.09
N ARG A 282 -44.47 -29.10 36.44
CA ARG A 282 -43.55 -27.97 36.19
C ARG A 282 -42.69 -27.96 34.90
N PRO A 283 -42.79 -26.92 34.04
CA PRO A 283 -41.83 -26.73 32.95
C PRO A 283 -40.52 -26.16 33.50
N GLN A 284 -39.44 -26.94 33.41
CA GLN A 284 -38.07 -26.41 33.47
C GLN A 284 -37.80 -25.72 32.14
N GLY A 285 -37.67 -24.40 32.17
CA GLY A 285 -37.25 -23.60 31.02
C GLY A 285 -35.84 -23.99 30.60
N LYS A 286 -35.72 -24.69 29.47
CA LYS A 286 -34.49 -24.72 28.69
C LYS A 286 -34.28 -23.30 28.15
N ARG A 287 -33.21 -22.66 28.61
CA ARG A 287 -32.68 -21.46 27.97
C ARG A 287 -32.18 -21.88 26.60
N ASP A 288 -32.93 -21.55 25.56
CA ASP A 288 -32.42 -21.54 24.20
C ASP A 288 -31.32 -20.50 24.14
N SER A 289 -30.07 -20.95 24.15
CA SER A 289 -28.96 -20.15 23.61
C SER A 289 -29.16 -20.16 22.09
N GLY A 290 -29.93 -19.19 21.59
CA GLY A 290 -30.15 -19.00 20.17
C GLY A 290 -28.81 -18.86 19.46
N LYS A 291 -28.36 -19.93 18.80
CA LYS A 291 -27.38 -19.82 17.73
C LYS A 291 -28.07 -19.06 16.61
N MET A 292 -27.73 -17.81 16.44
CA MET A 292 -28.16 -17.02 15.29
C MET A 292 -27.37 -17.53 14.07
N GLU A 293 -27.81 -18.65 13.48
CA GLU A 293 -27.37 -19.05 12.15
C GLU A 293 -28.04 -18.11 11.15
N VAL A 294 -27.34 -17.03 10.81
CA VAL A 294 -27.68 -16.20 9.66
C VAL A 294 -27.43 -17.05 8.43
N LYS A 295 -28.50 -17.65 7.87
CA LYS A 295 -28.45 -18.27 6.54
C LYS A 295 -28.31 -17.14 5.52
N ILE A 296 -27.08 -16.90 5.09
CA ILE A 296 -26.77 -15.92 4.05
C ILE A 296 -26.95 -16.65 2.71
N GLN A 297 -28.06 -16.37 2.02
CA GLN A 297 -28.12 -16.57 0.58
C GLN A 297 -27.17 -15.53 -0.04
N GLN A 298 -26.03 -16.00 -0.53
CA GLN A 298 -25.13 -15.21 -1.33
C GLN A 298 -25.47 -15.58 -2.77
N ASP A 299 -26.10 -14.67 -3.51
CA ASP A 299 -26.32 -14.88 -4.94
C ASP A 299 -24.94 -15.05 -5.59
N ARG A 300 -24.65 -16.26 -6.07
CA ARG A 300 -23.36 -16.62 -6.68
C ARG A 300 -23.01 -15.73 -7.89
N ASP A 301 -24.01 -15.08 -8.49
CA ASP A 301 -23.89 -14.26 -9.70
C ASP A 301 -23.70 -12.75 -9.47
N SER A 302 -23.70 -12.26 -8.21
CA SER A 302 -23.46 -10.83 -7.96
C SER A 302 -21.97 -10.48 -8.20
N PRO A 303 -21.65 -9.39 -8.93
CA PRO A 303 -20.26 -9.00 -9.17
C PRO A 303 -19.54 -8.72 -7.85
N ASP A 304 -18.27 -9.14 -7.76
CA ASP A 304 -17.44 -8.90 -6.58
C ASP A 304 -17.47 -7.40 -6.21
N PRO A 305 -17.65 -7.04 -4.93
CA PRO A 305 -17.68 -5.64 -4.54
C PRO A 305 -16.34 -4.99 -4.83
N MET A 306 -16.36 -3.86 -5.55
CA MET A 306 -15.16 -3.17 -6.04
C MET A 306 -14.85 -1.86 -5.30
N ALA A 307 -15.32 -1.71 -4.05
CA ALA A 307 -15.20 -0.47 -3.27
C ALA A 307 -14.57 -0.70 -1.88
N TRP A 308 -13.65 0.18 -1.49
CA TRP A 308 -13.06 0.22 -0.14
C TRP A 308 -13.47 1.50 0.59
N ILE A 309 -13.95 1.34 1.82
CA ILE A 309 -14.32 2.47 2.68
C ILE A 309 -13.15 2.81 3.59
N ILE A 310 -12.80 4.09 3.65
CA ILE A 310 -11.66 4.59 4.42
C ILE A 310 -12.19 5.54 5.50
N VAL A 311 -11.95 5.17 6.76
CA VAL A 311 -12.37 5.93 7.93
C VAL A 311 -11.12 6.40 8.67
N THR A 312 -11.01 7.71 8.91
CA THR A 312 -9.84 8.31 9.54
C THR A 312 -10.14 8.77 10.96
N GLU A 313 -9.30 8.34 11.90
CA GLU A 313 -9.33 8.75 13.30
C GLU A 313 -10.71 8.63 13.94
N CYS A 314 -11.21 7.39 13.93
CA CYS A 314 -12.40 6.98 14.65
C CYS A 314 -11.97 6.45 16.03
N HIS A 315 -12.35 7.17 17.08
CA HIS A 315 -12.01 6.83 18.46
C HIS A 315 -13.10 5.94 19.06
N PHE A 316 -12.85 4.63 19.17
CA PHE A 316 -13.89 3.69 19.59
C PHE A 316 -14.31 3.82 21.05
N ASN A 317 -13.51 4.49 21.88
CA ASN A 317 -13.87 4.80 23.28
C ASN A 317 -14.81 6.01 23.40
N GLU A 318 -15.06 6.73 22.31
CA GLU A 318 -15.99 7.86 22.29
C GLU A 318 -17.35 7.39 21.77
N ARG A 319 -18.41 7.65 22.55
CA ARG A 319 -19.77 7.23 22.19
C ARG A 319 -20.24 7.84 20.88
N GLU A 320 -19.92 9.12 20.64
CA GLU A 320 -20.31 9.84 19.44
C GLU A 320 -19.70 9.22 18.16
N ASP A 321 -18.47 8.74 18.23
CA ASP A 321 -17.80 8.08 17.10
C ASP A 321 -18.48 6.74 16.75
N ILE A 322 -18.86 5.96 17.77
CA ILE A 322 -19.58 4.69 17.60
C ILE A 322 -21.00 4.92 17.06
N GLU A 323 -21.69 5.96 17.51
CA GLU A 323 -23.02 6.34 17.00
C GLU A 323 -22.93 6.77 15.51
N LEU A 324 -21.96 7.63 15.16
CA LEU A 324 -21.71 8.04 13.77
C LEU A 324 -21.32 6.85 12.88
N LEU A 325 -20.52 5.92 13.41
CA LEU A 325 -20.15 4.70 12.70
C LEU A 325 -21.40 3.84 12.43
N GLY A 326 -22.31 3.75 13.40
CA GLY A 326 -23.58 3.07 13.24
C GLY A 326 -24.51 3.73 12.22
N GLU A 327 -24.56 5.07 12.17
CA GLU A 327 -25.32 5.81 11.14
C GLU A 327 -24.74 5.58 9.74
N MET A 328 -23.42 5.56 9.61
CA MET A 328 -22.72 5.24 8.36
C MET A 328 -23.06 3.83 7.87
N LEU A 329 -22.92 2.82 8.74
CA LEU A 329 -23.23 1.43 8.39
C LEU A 329 -24.72 1.22 8.07
N ALA A 330 -25.63 1.90 8.79
CA ALA A 330 -27.06 1.85 8.49
C ALA A 330 -27.39 2.42 7.10
N THR A 331 -26.62 3.40 6.62
CA THR A 331 -26.82 3.98 5.28
C THR A 331 -26.53 2.93 4.21
N PHE A 332 -25.41 2.21 4.33
CA PHE A 332 -25.04 1.10 3.43
C PHE A 332 -26.03 -0.05 3.50
N GLU A 333 -26.46 -0.44 4.70
CA GLU A 333 -27.45 -1.50 4.89
C GLU A 333 -28.80 -1.14 4.26
N SER A 334 -29.22 0.12 4.35
CA SER A 334 -30.48 0.58 3.73
C SER A 334 -30.47 0.55 2.20
N GLN A 335 -29.29 0.56 1.60
CA GLN A 335 -29.06 0.47 0.16
C GLN A 335 -28.74 -0.96 -0.29
N ASP A 336 -28.66 -1.91 0.65
CA ASP A 336 -28.19 -3.29 0.43
C ASP A 336 -26.79 -3.36 -0.24
N GLU A 337 -25.96 -2.35 0.02
CA GLU A 337 -24.62 -2.23 -0.54
C GLU A 337 -23.56 -2.66 0.48
N TYR A 338 -22.76 -3.68 0.14
CA TYR A 338 -21.67 -4.17 0.97
C TYR A 338 -20.32 -3.96 0.27
N PRO A 339 -19.41 -3.12 0.80
CA PRO A 339 -18.10 -2.88 0.21
C PRO A 339 -17.18 -4.10 0.33
N SER A 340 -16.05 -4.09 -0.38
CA SER A 340 -15.00 -5.11 -0.21
C SER A 340 -14.47 -5.11 1.23
N GLY A 341 -14.39 -3.94 1.85
CA GLY A 341 -13.94 -3.78 3.22
C GLY A 341 -13.79 -2.34 3.69
N PHE A 342 -13.42 -2.22 4.96
CA PHE A 342 -13.18 -0.98 5.69
C PHE A 342 -11.71 -0.89 6.09
N VAL A 343 -11.08 0.25 5.81
CA VAL A 343 -9.76 0.62 6.29
C VAL A 343 -9.91 1.70 7.34
N PHE A 344 -9.67 1.34 8.59
CA PHE A 344 -9.63 2.28 9.71
C PHE A 344 -8.20 2.75 9.93
N LEU A 345 -7.95 4.04 9.74
CA LEU A 345 -6.68 4.70 10.01
C LEU A 345 -6.76 5.32 11.40
N GLY A 346 -5.91 4.86 12.32
CA GLY A 346 -5.87 5.33 13.70
C GLY A 346 -5.47 6.80 13.83
N SER A 347 -5.43 7.38 15.02
CA SER A 347 -5.51 6.70 16.31
C SER A 347 -6.92 6.17 16.63
N PHE A 348 -7.02 5.06 17.36
CA PHE A 348 -8.31 4.42 17.71
C PHE A 348 -8.84 4.81 19.09
N SER A 349 -8.05 5.59 19.84
CA SER A 349 -8.48 6.17 21.10
C SER A 349 -8.21 7.67 21.14
N SER A 350 -9.10 8.42 21.77
CA SER A 350 -8.95 9.85 22.02
C SER A 350 -7.85 10.17 23.04
N THR A 351 -7.46 9.18 23.87
CA THR A 351 -6.51 9.37 24.97
C THR A 351 -5.22 8.62 24.71
N ILE A 352 -4.10 9.37 24.72
CA ILE A 352 -2.74 8.90 24.43
C ILE A 352 -2.22 7.86 25.46
N SER A 353 -2.94 7.69 26.58
CA SER A 353 -2.49 6.98 27.79
C SER A 353 -3.61 6.25 28.56
N GLY A 354 -4.74 5.93 27.91
CA GLY A 354 -5.93 5.40 28.59
C GLY A 354 -5.77 4.05 29.31
N GLY A 355 -4.57 3.46 29.29
CA GLY A 355 -4.33 2.11 29.80
C GLY A 355 -5.02 1.04 28.95
N GLU A 356 -4.79 -0.21 29.31
CA GLU A 356 -5.42 -1.38 28.68
C GLU A 356 -6.95 -1.31 28.74
N ASP A 357 -7.50 -0.74 29.81
CA ASP A 357 -8.95 -0.67 30.05
C ASP A 357 -9.70 0.21 29.05
N VAL A 358 -9.22 1.42 28.76
CA VAL A 358 -9.91 2.35 27.83
C VAL A 358 -9.89 1.81 26.40
N TYR A 359 -8.77 1.23 26.00
CA TYR A 359 -8.63 0.67 24.65
C TYR A 359 -9.51 -0.58 24.49
N SER A 360 -9.51 -1.46 25.50
CA SER A 360 -10.37 -2.64 25.54
C SER A 360 -11.85 -2.25 25.55
N ALA A 361 -12.23 -1.22 26.31
CA ALA A 361 -13.60 -0.68 26.30
C ALA A 361 -14.01 -0.16 24.92
N GLY A 362 -13.11 0.51 24.20
CA GLY A 362 -13.37 0.96 22.84
C GLY A 362 -13.61 -0.19 21.86
N PHE A 363 -12.73 -1.21 21.86
CA PHE A 363 -12.93 -2.39 21.02
C PHE A 363 -14.15 -3.22 21.44
N ASN A 364 -14.53 -3.22 22.71
CA ASN A 364 -15.79 -3.81 23.18
C ASN A 364 -17.00 -3.07 22.61
N ALA A 365 -17.01 -1.73 22.61
CA ALA A 365 -18.09 -0.95 22.01
C ALA A 365 -18.22 -1.23 20.50
N LEU A 366 -17.09 -1.35 19.80
CA LEU A 366 -17.07 -1.74 18.39
C LEU A 366 -17.60 -3.17 18.19
N PHE A 367 -17.20 -4.12 19.04
CA PHE A 367 -17.68 -5.51 19.01
C PHE A 367 -19.21 -5.57 19.15
N ASP A 368 -19.75 -4.83 20.12
CA ASP A 368 -21.18 -4.79 20.40
C ASP A 368 -21.95 -4.20 19.21
N LEU A 369 -21.46 -3.10 18.62
CA LEU A 369 -22.05 -2.49 17.43
C LEU A 369 -22.10 -3.47 16.25
N LEU A 370 -20.95 -4.07 15.93
CA LEU A 370 -20.79 -4.94 14.78
C LEU A 370 -21.58 -6.24 14.91
N THR A 371 -21.59 -6.85 16.09
CA THR A 371 -22.25 -8.15 16.30
C THR A 371 -23.75 -8.01 16.52
N SER A 372 -24.18 -6.99 17.26
CA SER A 372 -25.58 -6.84 17.67
C SER A 372 -26.44 -6.19 16.60
N ARG A 373 -25.87 -5.22 15.85
CA ARG A 373 -26.62 -4.41 14.88
C ARG A 373 -26.26 -4.73 13.44
N PHE A 374 -25.00 -5.02 13.16
CA PHE A 374 -24.48 -5.10 11.78
C PHE A 374 -23.72 -6.41 11.45
N PRO A 375 -24.23 -7.60 11.81
CA PRO A 375 -23.48 -8.86 11.64
C PRO A 375 -23.20 -9.21 10.17
N LEU A 376 -24.00 -8.69 9.23
CA LEU A 376 -23.80 -8.90 7.79
C LEU A 376 -22.53 -8.21 7.26
N PHE A 377 -22.15 -7.06 7.80
CA PHE A 377 -20.88 -6.43 7.43
C PHE A 377 -19.70 -7.27 7.91
N VAL A 378 -19.79 -7.83 9.12
CA VAL A 378 -18.76 -8.70 9.69
C VAL A 378 -18.61 -10.00 8.90
N SER A 379 -19.70 -10.54 8.38
CA SER A 379 -19.69 -11.76 7.59
C SER A 379 -19.25 -11.54 6.14
N ARG A 380 -19.53 -10.38 5.53
CA ARG A 380 -19.25 -10.11 4.11
C ARG A 380 -17.95 -9.32 3.89
N CYS A 381 -17.69 -8.29 4.68
CA CYS A 381 -16.63 -7.30 4.46
C CYS A 381 -15.32 -7.63 5.18
N HIS A 382 -14.22 -7.05 4.70
CA HIS A 382 -12.91 -7.08 5.38
C HIS A 382 -12.73 -5.86 6.30
N PHE A 383 -12.00 -6.01 7.39
CA PHE A 383 -11.70 -4.94 8.35
C PHE A 383 -10.19 -4.81 8.52
N VAL A 384 -9.63 -3.67 8.15
CA VAL A 384 -8.19 -3.38 8.21
C VAL A 384 -7.96 -2.24 9.19
N PHE A 385 -7.18 -2.50 10.25
CA PHE A 385 -6.84 -1.53 11.28
C PHE A 385 -5.38 -1.11 11.14
N VAL A 386 -5.15 0.12 10.68
CA VAL A 386 -3.83 0.74 10.51
C VAL A 386 -3.52 1.62 11.73
N PRO A 387 -2.47 1.32 12.52
CA PRO A 387 -2.19 2.02 13.77
C PRO A 387 -1.70 3.45 13.51
N GLY A 388 -2.18 4.39 14.32
CA GLY A 388 -1.77 5.79 14.31
C GLY A 388 -0.71 6.13 15.36
N PRO A 389 -0.17 7.37 15.30
CA PRO A 389 0.74 7.99 16.27
C PRO A 389 0.46 7.67 17.71
N ASP A 390 -0.81 7.62 18.12
CA ASP A 390 -1.20 7.49 19.53
C ASP A 390 -1.59 6.11 20.00
N ASP A 391 -1.54 5.13 19.10
CA ASP A 391 -1.96 3.76 19.40
C ASP A 391 -0.89 2.93 20.12
N PRO A 392 -1.30 1.93 20.93
CA PRO A 392 -0.40 0.99 21.59
C PRO A 392 0.24 0.06 20.57
N SER A 393 1.44 0.44 20.14
CA SER A 393 2.30 -0.32 19.24
C SER A 393 3.71 -0.41 19.81
N PHE A 394 4.37 -1.55 19.60
CA PHE A 394 5.77 -1.68 20.00
C PHE A 394 6.64 -0.70 19.19
N ALA A 395 7.56 0.00 19.86
CA ALA A 395 8.38 1.05 19.27
C ALA A 395 7.53 2.12 18.54
N ARG A 396 6.51 2.66 19.21
CA ARG A 396 5.51 3.63 18.72
C ARG A 396 6.07 4.82 17.92
N GLU A 397 7.24 5.34 18.30
CA GLU A 397 7.89 6.47 17.62
C GLU A 397 8.66 6.06 16.35
N SER A 398 8.79 4.76 16.09
CA SER A 398 9.57 4.22 14.97
C SER A 398 8.71 3.99 13.72
N LEU A 399 9.30 4.18 12.54
CA LEU A 399 8.74 3.88 11.23
C LEU A 399 9.53 2.76 10.53
N PRO A 400 8.87 1.77 9.89
CA PRO A 400 7.43 1.56 9.88
C PRO A 400 6.90 1.18 11.27
N ARG A 401 5.70 1.68 11.59
CA ARG A 401 5.02 1.39 12.86
C ARG A 401 4.46 -0.03 12.83
N LEU A 402 4.71 -0.78 13.90
CA LEU A 402 4.21 -2.14 14.05
C LEU A 402 2.70 -2.16 14.32
N PRO A 403 2.04 -3.31 14.10
CA PRO A 403 0.62 -3.45 14.42
C PRO A 403 0.32 -3.18 15.89
N LEU A 404 -0.96 -2.94 16.17
CA LEU A 404 -1.48 -2.89 17.52
C LEU A 404 -1.04 -4.13 18.31
N THR A 405 -0.58 -3.91 19.54
CA THR A 405 -0.06 -5.02 20.36
C THR A 405 -1.16 -6.04 20.68
N PRO A 406 -0.91 -7.36 20.53
CA PRO A 406 -1.93 -8.40 20.67
C PRO A 406 -2.79 -8.39 21.95
N PRO A 407 -2.28 -7.99 23.14
CA PRO A 407 -3.12 -7.92 24.35
C PRO A 407 -4.38 -7.04 24.17
N PHE A 408 -4.29 -6.00 23.35
CA PHE A 408 -5.36 -5.03 23.14
C PHE A 408 -6.36 -5.44 22.05
N THR A 409 -6.03 -6.43 21.22
CA THR A 409 -6.78 -6.74 19.99
C THR A 409 -7.19 -8.21 19.88
N SER A 410 -6.51 -9.12 20.59
CA SER A 410 -6.73 -10.56 20.49
C SER A 410 -8.09 -11.00 21.02
N ASP A 411 -8.55 -10.45 22.16
CA ASP A 411 -9.88 -10.76 22.70
C ASP A 411 -10.98 -10.37 21.71
N PHE A 412 -10.90 -9.15 21.17
CA PHE A 412 -11.82 -8.64 20.15
C PHE A 412 -11.88 -9.58 18.93
N GLN A 413 -10.73 -9.94 18.36
CA GLN A 413 -10.69 -10.80 17.18
C GLN A 413 -11.28 -12.18 17.46
N GLN A 414 -10.87 -12.82 18.56
CA GLN A 414 -11.37 -14.17 18.92
C GLN A 414 -12.88 -14.18 19.16
N ARG A 415 -13.41 -13.14 19.81
CA ARG A 415 -14.83 -13.02 20.08
C ARG A 415 -15.64 -12.79 18.82
N ILE A 416 -15.17 -11.96 17.89
CA ILE A 416 -15.85 -11.78 16.59
C ILE A 416 -15.83 -13.09 15.80
N GLU A 417 -14.69 -13.75 15.68
CA GLU A 417 -14.58 -15.01 14.94
C GLU A 417 -15.46 -16.12 15.55
N LYS A 418 -15.66 -16.11 16.87
CA LYS A 418 -16.58 -17.01 17.57
C LYS A 418 -18.06 -16.67 17.35
N ALA A 419 -18.41 -15.38 17.38
CA ALA A 419 -19.78 -14.92 17.21
C ALA A 419 -20.26 -15.04 15.74
N VAL A 420 -19.36 -14.76 14.79
CA VAL A 420 -19.61 -14.80 13.35
C VAL A 420 -18.49 -15.61 12.68
N PRO A 421 -18.62 -16.95 12.56
CA PRO A 421 -17.57 -17.81 11.97
C PRO A 421 -17.13 -17.41 10.55
N ALA A 422 -18.03 -16.82 9.77
CA ALA A 422 -17.75 -16.30 8.42
C ALA A 422 -16.73 -15.14 8.39
N SER A 423 -16.46 -14.50 9.52
CA SER A 423 -15.48 -13.42 9.66
C SER A 423 -14.04 -13.89 9.77
N LYS A 424 -13.82 -15.21 9.95
CA LYS A 424 -12.48 -15.78 10.12
C LYS A 424 -11.59 -15.43 8.93
N GLY A 425 -10.48 -14.76 9.20
CA GLY A 425 -9.55 -14.31 8.16
C GLY A 425 -9.97 -13.03 7.43
N LYS A 426 -10.97 -12.28 7.93
CA LYS A 426 -11.38 -10.97 7.37
C LYS A 426 -10.93 -9.77 8.20
N ILE A 427 -10.44 -9.98 9.42
CA ILE A 427 -9.99 -8.93 10.33
C ILE A 427 -8.46 -8.87 10.35
N PHE A 428 -7.90 -7.70 10.10
CA PHE A 428 -6.46 -7.49 9.96
C PHE A 428 -5.98 -6.31 10.80
N PHE A 429 -5.08 -6.59 11.75
CA PHE A 429 -4.28 -5.57 12.43
C PHE A 429 -2.93 -5.46 11.72
N THR A 430 -2.66 -4.31 11.09
CA THR A 430 -1.54 -4.15 10.13
C THR A 430 -0.54 -3.09 10.60
N THR A 431 0.52 -2.84 9.83
CA THR A 431 1.53 -1.79 10.07
C THR A 431 1.07 -0.42 9.57
N SER A 432 1.74 0.65 9.99
CA SER A 432 1.66 1.96 9.31
C SER A 432 3.05 2.33 8.76
N PRO A 433 3.25 2.38 7.44
CA PRO A 433 2.24 2.23 6.38
C PRO A 433 1.73 0.80 6.22
N CYS A 434 0.55 0.69 5.61
CA CYS A 434 -0.04 -0.54 5.11
C CYS A 434 -0.14 -0.49 3.59
N ARG A 435 0.19 -1.59 2.94
CA ARG A 435 -0.01 -1.81 1.51
C ARG A 435 -1.14 -2.80 1.33
N LEU A 436 -2.16 -2.41 0.57
CA LEU A 436 -3.32 -3.23 0.25
C LEU A 436 -3.37 -3.40 -1.26
N ARG A 437 -3.43 -4.65 -1.71
CA ARG A 437 -3.63 -4.97 -3.11
C ARG A 437 -4.93 -5.73 -3.25
N HIS A 438 -5.77 -5.28 -4.16
CA HIS A 438 -7.01 -5.96 -4.54
C HIS A 438 -7.06 -6.02 -6.06
N PHE A 439 -7.00 -7.24 -6.62
CA PHE A 439 -6.81 -7.46 -8.05
C PHE A 439 -5.58 -6.72 -8.61
N THR A 440 -5.81 -5.83 -9.59
CA THR A 440 -4.79 -4.99 -10.24
C THR A 440 -4.54 -3.69 -9.49
N SER A 441 -5.43 -3.29 -8.58
CA SER A 441 -5.33 -2.05 -7.81
C SER A 441 -4.41 -2.21 -6.59
N SER A 442 -3.46 -1.28 -6.48
CA SER A 442 -2.47 -1.18 -5.42
C SER A 442 -2.66 0.13 -4.63
N MET A 443 -2.86 -0.01 -3.33
CA MET A 443 -3.22 1.09 -2.42
C MET A 443 -2.24 1.14 -1.25
N VAL A 444 -1.81 2.33 -0.88
CA VAL A 444 -0.92 2.57 0.25
C VAL A 444 -1.59 3.50 1.24
N PHE A 445 -1.80 3.00 2.45
CA PHE A 445 -2.38 3.76 3.55
C PHE A 445 -1.28 4.09 4.56
N PHE A 446 -1.13 5.37 4.89
CA PHE A 446 -0.09 5.79 5.83
C PHE A 446 -0.62 6.79 6.84
N ARG A 447 -0.59 6.38 8.11
CA ARG A 447 -0.98 7.23 9.23
C ARG A 447 0.27 7.76 9.93
N HIS A 448 0.64 9.00 9.63
CA HIS A 448 1.73 9.73 10.25
C HIS A 448 1.63 11.24 9.93
N ASP A 449 2.15 12.09 10.80
CA ASP A 449 2.16 13.53 10.57
C ASP A 449 3.40 13.94 9.73
N VAL A 450 3.34 13.60 8.44
CA VAL A 450 4.46 13.72 7.47
C VAL A 450 4.88 15.16 7.26
N PHE A 451 3.94 16.08 7.09
CA PHE A 451 4.23 17.50 6.90
C PHE A 451 4.96 18.09 8.10
N LYS A 452 4.53 17.78 9.33
CA LYS A 452 5.25 18.19 10.55
C LYS A 452 6.65 17.60 10.62
N ALA A 453 6.84 16.35 10.20
CA ALA A 453 8.15 15.72 10.17
C ALA A 453 9.09 16.37 9.14
N LEU A 454 8.60 16.64 7.92
CA LEU A 454 9.37 17.29 6.85
C LEU A 454 9.68 18.75 7.16
N SER A 455 8.70 19.52 7.64
CA SER A 455 8.85 20.95 7.90
C SER A 455 9.86 21.27 9.02
N ARG A 456 10.04 20.35 9.98
CA ARG A 456 11.05 20.49 11.04
C ARG A 456 12.48 20.41 10.52
N ASP A 457 12.71 19.56 9.52
CA ASP A 457 14.06 19.19 9.07
C ASP A 457 14.43 19.84 7.71
N ALA A 458 13.51 20.60 7.10
CA ALA A 458 13.69 21.23 5.79
C ALA A 458 14.78 22.31 5.76
N LEU A 459 15.70 22.20 4.80
CA LEU A 459 16.70 23.23 4.51
C LEU A 459 16.12 24.35 3.66
N LEU A 460 15.36 23.97 2.63
CA LEU A 460 14.74 24.87 1.67
C LEU A 460 13.31 24.43 1.41
N THR A 461 12.45 25.40 1.14
CA THR A 461 11.10 25.17 0.63
C THR A 461 10.91 26.00 -0.63
N GLY A 462 10.32 25.40 -1.66
CA GLY A 462 10.02 26.08 -2.91
C GLY A 462 8.53 26.28 -3.16
N GLY A 463 8.19 26.98 -4.23
CA GLY A 463 6.80 27.09 -4.69
C GLY A 463 6.00 28.31 -4.25
N ARG A 464 6.48 29.13 -3.31
CA ARG A 464 5.90 30.47 -3.08
C ARG A 464 6.52 31.49 -4.04
N ASN A 465 5.81 31.80 -5.10
CA ASN A 465 6.16 32.90 -5.99
C ASN A 465 5.70 34.23 -5.34
N LYS A 466 6.64 35.13 -5.06
CA LYS A 466 6.35 36.50 -4.56
C LYS A 466 5.39 37.29 -5.47
N GLU A 467 5.33 36.93 -6.75
CA GLU A 467 4.44 37.55 -7.76
C GLU A 467 3.00 37.00 -7.71
N THR A 468 2.78 35.84 -7.08
CA THR A 468 1.50 35.11 -7.01
C THR A 468 0.97 35.00 -5.57
N GLU A 469 1.62 35.65 -4.61
CA GLU A 469 1.28 35.69 -3.17
C GLU A 469 -0.17 36.13 -2.88
N GLY A 470 -0.87 36.75 -3.84
CA GLY A 470 -2.27 37.14 -3.72
C GLY A 470 -3.30 36.19 -4.36
N GLN A 471 -2.87 35.13 -5.05
CA GLN A 471 -3.78 34.30 -5.88
C GLN A 471 -3.91 32.84 -5.39
N THR A 472 -2.92 32.27 -4.70
CA THR A 472 -2.99 30.89 -4.16
C THR A 472 -3.26 30.88 -2.67
N SER A 473 -4.17 30.01 -2.20
CA SER A 473 -4.41 29.82 -0.77
C SER A 473 -3.23 29.11 -0.12
N VAL A 474 -2.91 29.45 1.14
CA VAL A 474 -1.84 28.81 1.92
C VAL A 474 -2.00 27.28 1.97
N ASP A 475 -3.24 26.80 2.05
CA ASP A 475 -3.54 25.36 2.08
C ASP A 475 -3.14 24.65 0.77
N ALA A 476 -3.37 25.30 -0.38
CA ALA A 476 -2.95 24.78 -1.68
C ALA A 476 -1.43 24.72 -1.80
N ASP A 477 -0.71 25.75 -1.30
CA ASP A 477 0.75 25.75 -1.27
C ASP A 477 1.28 24.56 -0.44
N ILE A 478 0.70 24.32 0.75
CA ILE A 478 1.10 23.20 1.63
C ILE A 478 0.87 21.85 0.94
N VAL A 479 -0.29 21.69 0.30
CA VAL A 479 -0.63 20.49 -0.45
C VAL A 479 0.38 20.24 -1.57
N ASP A 480 0.75 21.28 -2.30
CA ASP A 480 1.72 21.18 -3.38
C ASP A 480 3.12 20.86 -2.88
N LEU A 481 3.56 21.46 -1.76
CA LEU A 481 4.81 21.11 -1.09
C LEU A 481 4.84 19.62 -0.73
N LEU A 482 3.80 19.13 -0.05
CA LEU A 482 3.74 17.74 0.42
C LEU A 482 3.69 16.76 -0.76
N TYR A 483 2.82 16.99 -1.73
CA TYR A 483 2.67 16.15 -2.92
C TYR A 483 3.98 16.02 -3.69
N ASN A 484 4.62 17.16 -4.02
CA ASN A 484 5.84 17.16 -4.82
C ASN A 484 7.02 16.54 -4.06
N THR A 485 7.04 16.63 -2.73
CA THR A 485 8.08 15.97 -1.91
C THR A 485 7.90 14.45 -1.89
N VAL A 486 6.71 13.96 -1.53
CA VAL A 486 6.44 12.52 -1.36
C VAL A 486 6.55 11.78 -2.71
N VAL A 487 5.92 12.32 -3.74
CA VAL A 487 5.97 11.75 -5.10
C VAL A 487 7.36 11.94 -5.69
N GLY A 488 7.96 13.12 -5.52
CA GLY A 488 9.29 13.43 -6.04
C GLY A 488 10.41 12.64 -5.39
N GLN A 489 10.29 12.19 -4.15
CA GLN A 489 11.26 11.30 -3.51
C GLN A 489 10.89 9.80 -3.64
N ALA A 490 9.73 9.47 -4.25
CA ALA A 490 9.20 8.10 -4.28
C ALA A 490 9.23 7.42 -2.89
N HIS A 491 8.89 8.17 -1.85
CA HIS A 491 9.03 7.74 -0.47
C HIS A 491 8.03 8.48 0.42
N LEU A 492 7.34 7.75 1.31
CA LEU A 492 6.25 8.27 2.14
C LEU A 492 6.70 9.30 3.17
N CYS A 493 7.89 9.13 3.74
CA CYS A 493 8.46 10.04 4.75
C CYS A 493 9.96 10.20 4.51
N PRO A 494 10.38 10.96 3.48
CA PRO A 494 11.79 11.14 3.13
C PRO A 494 12.44 12.16 4.08
N ILE A 495 12.52 11.84 5.37
CA ILE A 495 13.26 12.68 6.32
C ILE A 495 14.77 12.35 6.26
N THR A 496 15.58 13.28 6.78
CA THR A 496 16.98 12.99 7.13
C THR A 496 17.00 11.76 8.04
N ALA A 497 18.10 11.01 8.10
CA ALA A 497 18.14 9.74 8.82
C ALA A 497 18.00 9.93 10.35
N ASP A 498 16.74 10.05 10.76
CA ASP A 498 16.28 10.28 12.11
C ASP A 498 16.34 8.96 12.90
N HIS A 499 16.46 9.04 14.23
CA HIS A 499 16.35 7.89 15.13
C HIS A 499 15.00 7.16 14.95
N ARG A 500 13.95 7.89 14.54
CA ARG A 500 12.62 7.36 14.25
C ARG A 500 12.56 6.41 13.04
N LEU A 501 13.47 6.50 12.08
CA LEU A 501 13.49 5.58 10.94
C LEU A 501 14.21 4.28 11.29
N LEU A 502 13.54 3.14 11.09
CA LEU A 502 14.19 1.82 11.13
C LEU A 502 14.94 1.61 9.81
N LYS A 503 16.23 1.93 9.81
CA LYS A 503 17.09 1.99 8.62
C LYS A 503 17.03 0.71 7.76
N HIS A 504 17.05 -0.46 8.40
CA HIS A 504 16.96 -1.75 7.71
C HIS A 504 15.58 -2.05 7.07
N ARG A 505 14.53 -1.29 7.42
CA ARG A 505 13.16 -1.40 6.87
C ARG A 505 12.73 -0.16 6.09
N ASP A 506 13.65 0.75 5.75
CA ASP A 506 13.33 1.98 5.04
C ASP A 506 12.54 1.75 3.74
N GLN A 507 12.86 0.67 3.02
CA GLN A 507 12.16 0.27 1.78
C GLN A 507 10.64 0.08 1.96
N SER A 508 10.16 -0.23 3.17
CA SER A 508 8.73 -0.34 3.46
C SER A 508 7.99 1.00 3.30
N LEU A 509 8.70 2.12 3.43
CA LEU A 509 8.20 3.48 3.21
C LEU A 509 8.34 3.93 1.75
N GLY A 510 9.02 3.13 0.90
CA GLY A 510 9.18 3.44 -0.53
C GLY A 510 7.87 3.36 -1.30
N LEU A 511 7.76 4.17 -2.36
CA LEU A 511 6.65 4.23 -3.30
C LEU A 511 7.06 3.74 -4.69
N PHE A 512 7.94 2.75 -4.75
CA PHE A 512 8.38 2.13 -5.99
C PHE A 512 8.06 0.61 -5.98
N PRO A 513 7.34 0.08 -6.98
CA PRO A 513 6.66 0.82 -8.06
C PRO A 513 5.57 1.76 -7.51
N MET A 514 5.26 2.82 -8.27
CA MET A 514 4.26 3.82 -7.86
C MET A 514 2.89 3.13 -7.73
N PRO A 515 2.17 3.25 -6.59
CA PRO A 515 0.84 2.66 -6.41
C PRO A 515 -0.26 3.45 -7.14
N ASP A 516 -1.48 2.91 -7.17
CA ASP A 516 -2.68 3.54 -7.77
C ASP A 516 -3.30 4.57 -6.81
N LEU A 517 -3.22 4.31 -5.50
CA LEU A 517 -3.67 5.22 -4.44
C LEU A 517 -2.60 5.35 -3.35
N VAL A 518 -2.24 6.59 -2.99
CA VAL A 518 -1.58 6.93 -1.72
C VAL A 518 -2.56 7.74 -0.89
N PHE A 519 -2.99 7.17 0.23
CA PHE A 519 -3.89 7.82 1.18
C PHE A 519 -3.14 8.09 2.48
N LEU A 520 -2.85 9.36 2.72
CA LEU A 520 -2.24 9.85 3.94
C LEU A 520 -3.32 10.23 4.97
N CYS A 521 -3.04 9.95 6.23
CA CYS A 521 -3.76 10.56 7.34
C CYS A 521 -2.75 11.39 8.16
N ASP A 522 -2.63 12.66 7.77
CA ASP A 522 -1.72 13.64 8.33
C ASP A 522 -2.51 14.83 8.87
N LYS A 523 -2.54 14.99 10.20
CA LYS A 523 -3.20 16.10 10.90
C LYS A 523 -2.55 17.45 10.63
N SER A 524 -1.28 17.44 10.28
CA SER A 524 -0.45 18.63 10.12
C SER A 524 -0.53 19.23 8.71
N ALA A 525 -1.17 18.54 7.76
CA ALA A 525 -1.41 19.04 6.40
C ALA A 525 -2.93 19.25 6.14
N PRO A 526 -3.32 20.15 5.22
CA PRO A 526 -4.70 20.28 4.78
C PRO A 526 -5.23 19.01 4.10
N PRO A 527 -6.56 18.81 4.06
CA PRO A 527 -7.14 17.68 3.35
C PRO A 527 -7.08 17.92 1.84
N VAL A 528 -6.78 16.88 1.06
CA VAL A 528 -6.69 16.97 -0.40
C VAL A 528 -7.06 15.66 -1.06
N ILE A 529 -7.62 15.73 -2.27
CA ILE A 529 -7.62 14.65 -3.25
C ILE A 529 -7.02 15.22 -4.54
N LYS A 530 -5.84 14.75 -4.93
CA LYS A 530 -5.09 15.26 -6.08
C LYS A 530 -4.82 14.13 -7.06
N LYS A 531 -5.22 14.35 -8.31
CA LYS A 531 -4.91 13.51 -9.48
C LYS A 531 -3.87 14.21 -10.35
N ASP A 532 -3.06 13.47 -11.09
CA ASP A 532 -2.18 14.06 -12.10
C ASP A 532 -3.04 14.58 -13.27
N PRO A 533 -2.99 15.87 -13.62
CA PRO A 533 -3.80 16.42 -14.72
C PRO A 533 -3.54 15.74 -16.06
N ARG A 534 -2.33 15.21 -16.27
CA ARG A 534 -1.97 14.54 -17.54
C ARG A 534 -2.49 13.11 -17.60
N ASN A 535 -2.49 12.42 -16.46
CA ASN A 535 -2.86 11.01 -16.32
C ASN A 535 -3.77 10.83 -15.09
N PRO A 536 -5.04 11.29 -15.15
CA PRO A 536 -5.93 11.29 -13.99
C PRO A 536 -6.33 9.89 -13.49
N ASP A 537 -6.19 8.87 -14.35
CA ASP A 537 -6.61 7.50 -14.10
C ASP A 537 -5.48 6.60 -13.58
N GLU A 538 -4.26 7.12 -13.43
CA GLU A 538 -3.10 6.32 -12.99
C GLU A 538 -2.82 6.38 -11.49
N PHE A 539 -3.05 7.54 -10.87
CA PHE A 539 -2.56 7.81 -9.52
C PHE A 539 -3.38 8.87 -8.80
N ILE A 540 -3.83 8.52 -7.59
CA ILE A 540 -4.48 9.42 -6.65
C ILE A 540 -3.58 9.62 -5.43
N PHE A 541 -3.31 10.89 -5.10
CA PHE A 541 -2.73 11.29 -3.83
C PHE A 541 -3.79 11.95 -2.97
N ALA A 542 -4.03 11.43 -1.77
CA ALA A 542 -5.03 11.97 -0.86
C ALA A 542 -4.45 12.20 0.53
N ASN A 543 -4.97 13.21 1.22
CA ASN A 543 -4.75 13.42 2.64
C ASN A 543 -6.07 13.71 3.37
N ALA A 544 -6.22 13.12 4.56
CA ALA A 544 -7.27 13.44 5.52
C ALA A 544 -6.64 13.92 6.84
N ASN A 545 -7.12 15.04 7.36
CA ASN A 545 -6.44 15.79 8.43
C ASN A 545 -7.22 15.91 9.74
N ALA A 546 -8.40 15.31 9.83
CA ALA A 546 -9.31 15.52 10.94
C ALA A 546 -10.03 14.23 11.33
N SER A 547 -10.46 14.20 12.59
CA SER A 547 -11.16 13.05 13.16
C SER A 547 -12.51 12.79 12.51
N PHE A 548 -12.93 11.52 12.57
CA PHE A 548 -14.20 11.06 12.02
C PHE A 548 -15.36 11.88 12.58
N ARG A 549 -15.40 12.07 13.90
CA ARG A 549 -16.40 12.91 14.58
C ARG A 549 -16.40 14.38 14.16
N LYS A 550 -15.21 14.99 13.97
CA LYS A 550 -15.11 16.41 13.62
C LYS A 550 -15.65 16.67 12.21
N THR A 551 -15.35 15.77 11.28
CA THR A 551 -15.72 15.94 9.87
C THR A 551 -17.06 15.32 9.52
N LYS A 552 -17.52 14.35 10.32
CA LYS A 552 -18.64 13.46 10.02
C LYS A 552 -18.54 12.90 8.60
N SER A 553 -17.33 12.52 8.20
CA SER A 553 -17.04 12.15 6.82
C SER A 553 -16.13 10.94 6.71
N PHE A 554 -16.29 10.21 5.62
CA PHE A 554 -15.49 9.05 5.26
C PHE A 554 -15.19 9.11 3.76
N PHE A 555 -14.31 8.23 3.27
CA PHE A 555 -13.99 8.17 1.85
C PHE A 555 -14.36 6.82 1.28
N ILE A 556 -14.81 6.79 0.03
CA ILE A 556 -14.99 5.56 -0.73
C ILE A 556 -14.00 5.61 -1.89
N TYR A 557 -13.19 4.57 -1.99
CA TYR A 557 -12.36 4.32 -3.16
C TYR A 557 -13.01 3.23 -4.01
N GLU A 558 -13.54 3.63 -5.15
CA GLU A 558 -14.07 2.74 -6.17
C GLU A 558 -12.95 2.34 -7.13
N MET A 559 -12.64 1.05 -7.15
CA MET A 559 -11.54 0.53 -7.97
C MET A 559 -11.92 0.47 -9.45
N ALA A 560 -13.20 0.19 -9.75
CA ALA A 560 -13.71 0.08 -11.12
C ALA A 560 -13.61 1.41 -11.89
N THR A 561 -13.93 2.52 -11.22
CA THR A 561 -13.92 3.88 -11.78
C THR A 561 -12.62 4.64 -11.48
N HIS A 562 -11.73 4.06 -10.66
CA HIS A 562 -10.53 4.71 -10.12
C HIS A 562 -10.87 6.10 -9.52
N GLN A 563 -11.90 6.12 -8.67
CA GLN A 563 -12.42 7.34 -8.06
C GLN A 563 -12.35 7.26 -6.53
N LEU A 564 -11.81 8.33 -5.93
CA LEU A 564 -11.84 8.52 -4.49
C LEU A 564 -12.79 9.68 -4.20
N THR A 565 -13.89 9.41 -3.51
CA THR A 565 -14.93 10.39 -3.20
C THR A 565 -15.10 10.50 -1.69
N LYS A 566 -15.23 11.73 -1.20
CA LYS A 566 -15.51 12.03 0.22
C LYS A 566 -17.03 12.12 0.42
N TYR A 567 -17.54 11.35 1.37
CA TYR A 567 -18.95 11.31 1.75
C TYR A 567 -19.12 11.82 3.17
N PHE A 568 -20.31 12.33 3.48
CA PHE A 568 -20.70 12.74 4.82
C PHE A 568 -21.73 11.78 5.38
N VAL A 569 -21.62 11.46 6.67
CA VAL A 569 -22.61 10.66 7.38
C VAL A 569 -23.91 11.47 7.41
N PRO A 570 -25.03 10.92 6.93
CA PRO A 570 -26.31 11.62 6.95
C PRO A 570 -26.68 11.94 8.40
N SER A 571 -26.81 13.23 8.74
CA SER A 571 -27.30 13.59 10.06
C SER A 571 -28.76 13.17 10.17
N SER A 572 -29.10 12.36 11.17
CA SER A 572 -30.45 11.90 11.52
C SER A 572 -31.44 13.03 11.91
N GLY A 573 -31.17 14.28 11.51
CA GLY A 573 -31.92 15.46 11.91
C GLY A 573 -31.99 16.57 10.85
N VAL A 574 -32.31 16.27 9.58
CA VAL A 574 -33.03 17.20 8.68
C VAL A 574 -33.90 16.39 7.71
N ALA A 575 -34.97 15.81 8.23
CA ALA A 575 -36.15 15.50 7.44
C ALA A 575 -37.34 16.19 8.13
N LYS A 576 -37.53 17.46 7.81
CA LYS A 576 -38.80 18.18 7.93
C LYS A 576 -38.91 19.19 6.80
#